data_AF-A0A485ASS6-F1
#
_entry.id   AF-A0A485ASS6-F1
#
_cell.length_a   1.000
_cell.length_b   1.000
_cell.length_c   1.000
_cell.angle_alpha   90.00
_cell.angle_beta   90.00
_cell.angle_gamma   90.00
#
_symmetry.space_group_name_H-M   'P 1'
#
loop_
_entity.id
_entity.type
_entity.pdbx_description
1 polymer ?
#
loop_
_entity_poly.entity_id
_entity_poly.type
_entity_poly.pdbx_seq_one_letter_code
_entity_poly.pdbx_strand_id
1 'polypeptide(L)' 'MTSLLEQLNQRIAQSGGLIVSCQPVPNSPLDKPDIVAAMALAAEQAGAVALAY' A
#
# COMPACT_ATOMS: atom_id res chain seq x y z
N MET A 1 -3.15 1.65 -24.07
CA MET A 1 -3.28 1.89 -22.62
C MET A 1 -3.45 0.54 -21.98
N THR A 2 -2.53 0.12 -21.11
CA THR A 2 -2.64 -1.15 -20.37
C THR A 2 -3.65 -1.00 -19.25
N SER A 3 -4.47 -2.04 -19.03
CA SER A 3 -5.45 -2.05 -17.95
C SER A 3 -4.76 -1.98 -16.59
N LEU A 4 -5.49 -1.53 -15.56
CA LEU A 4 -4.97 -1.51 -14.19
C LEU A 4 -4.51 -2.92 -13.74
N LEU A 5 -5.25 -3.96 -14.13
CA LEU A 5 -4.91 -5.34 -13.80
C LEU A 5 -3.59 -5.78 -14.45
N GLU A 6 -3.36 -5.39 -15.71
CA GLU A 6 -2.08 -5.66 -16.40
C GLU A 6 -0.92 -4.92 -15.74
N GLN A 7 -1.13 -3.67 -15.33
CA GLN A 7 -0.10 -2.90 -14.61
C GLN A 7 0.22 -3.53 -13.25
N LEU A 8 -0.78 -4.00 -12.51
CA LEU A 8 -0.57 -4.72 -11.25
C LEU A 8 0.18 -6.04 -11.47
N ASN A 9 -0.17 -6.82 -12.48
CA ASN A 9 0.55 -8.05 -12.81
C ASN A 9 2.03 -7.78 -13.11
N GLN A 10 2.34 -6.70 -13.84
CA GLN A 10 3.72 -6.28 -14.10
C GLN A 10 4.45 -5.88 -12.82
N ARG A 11 3.81 -5.09 -11.94
CA ARG A 11 4.40 -4.71 -10.65
C ARG A 11 4.63 -5.92 -9.75
N ILE A 12 3.70 -6.87 -9.71
CA ILE A 12 3.83 -8.11 -8.94
C ILE A 12 5.03 -8.92 -9.42
N ALA A 13 5.22 -9.04 -10.74
CA ALA A 13 6.35 -9.76 -11.31
C ALA A 13 7.71 -9.09 -11.02
N GLN A 14 7.76 -7.76 -10.89
CA GLN A 14 9.01 -7.00 -10.71
C GLN A 14 9.38 -6.79 -9.24
N SER A 15 8.39 -6.54 -8.38
CA SER A 15 8.58 -6.12 -6.99
C SER A 15 8.05 -7.12 -5.96
N GLY A 16 7.49 -8.24 -6.42
CA GLY A 16 6.76 -9.20 -5.58
C GLY A 16 5.31 -8.78 -5.33
N GLY A 17 4.55 -9.60 -4.63
CA GLY A 17 3.10 -9.44 -4.43
C GLY A 17 2.68 -8.76 -3.12
N LEU A 18 3.53 -7.94 -2.50
CA LEU A 18 3.21 -7.36 -1.19
C LEU A 18 2.10 -6.31 -1.29
N ILE A 19 1.00 -6.55 -0.59
CA ILE A 19 -0.08 -5.57 -0.37
C ILE A 19 -0.11 -5.24 1.12
N VAL A 20 -0.05 -3.95 1.44
CA VAL A 20 -0.02 -3.50 2.85
C VAL A 20 -1.37 -2.91 3.24
N SER A 21 -1.97 -3.47 4.29
CA SER A 21 -3.11 -2.85 4.97
C SER A 21 -2.60 -1.82 5.96
N CYS A 22 -2.91 -0.55 5.73
CA CYS A 22 -2.46 0.56 6.59
C CYS A 22 -3.50 0.89 7.69
N GLN A 23 -4.16 -0.14 8.23
CA GLN A 23 -5.19 0.00 9.25
C GLN A 23 -4.57 0.02 10.64
N PRO A 24 -4.60 1.17 11.34
CA PRO A 24 -4.18 1.23 12.73
C PRO A 24 -5.24 0.58 13.63
N VAL A 25 -4.85 0.26 14.87
CA VAL A 25 -5.83 -0.09 15.90
C VAL A 25 -6.72 1.13 16.16
N PRO A 26 -8.06 0.99 16.17
CA PRO A 26 -8.97 2.12 16.39
C PRO A 26 -8.68 2.87 17.69
N ASN A 27 -8.70 4.22 17.62
CA ASN A 27 -8.38 5.14 18.71
C ASN A 27 -6.94 5.04 19.26
N SER A 28 -6.03 4.37 18.54
CA SER A 28 -4.60 4.39 18.84
C SER A 28 -4.01 5.79 18.60
N PRO A 29 -2.90 6.17 19.25
CA PRO A 29 -2.13 7.35 18.86
C PRO A 29 -1.74 7.40 17.37
N LEU A 30 -1.68 6.23 16.72
CA LEU A 30 -1.41 6.07 15.29
C LEU A 30 -2.68 6.13 14.41
N ASP A 31 -3.86 6.14 15.00
CA ASP A 31 -5.16 6.24 14.31
C ASP A 31 -5.44 7.69 13.92
N LYS A 32 -4.61 8.21 13.03
CA LYS A 32 -4.74 9.55 12.47
C LYS A 32 -4.56 9.50 10.95
N PRO A 33 -5.38 10.21 10.16
CA PRO A 33 -5.30 10.16 8.70
C PRO A 33 -3.92 10.51 8.13
N ASP A 34 -3.20 11.44 8.75
CA ASP A 34 -1.84 11.84 8.35
C ASP A 34 -0.81 10.71 8.58
N ILE A 35 -0.94 9.99 9.70
CA ILE A 35 -0.09 8.82 10.00
C ILE A 35 -0.39 7.67 9.04
N VAL A 36 -1.67 7.40 8.74
CA VAL A 36 -2.06 6.37 7.76
C VAL A 36 -1.52 6.70 6.37
N ALA A 37 -1.61 7.97 5.94
CA ALA A 37 -1.03 8.42 4.68
C ALA A 37 0.50 8.29 4.65
N ALA A 38 1.19 8.61 5.75
CA ALA A 38 2.64 8.43 5.86
C ALA A 38 3.05 6.95 5.81
N MET A 39 2.28 6.07 6.45
CA MET A 39 2.50 4.62 6.43
C MET A 39 2.26 4.04 5.02
N ALA A 40 1.21 4.49 4.33
CA ALA A 40 0.93 4.16 2.94
C ALA A 40 2.10 4.55 2.00
N LEU A 41 2.61 5.78 2.15
CA LEU A 41 3.76 6.25 1.37
C LEU A 41 5.03 5.43 1.67
N ALA A 42 5.28 5.12 2.95
CA ALA A 42 6.41 4.29 3.35
C ALA A 42 6.30 2.87 2.78
N ALA A 43 5.10 2.29 2.77
CA ALA A 43 4.85 0.96 2.20
C ALA A 43 5.11 0.94 0.69
N GLU A 44 4.65 1.94 -0.06
CA GLU A 44 4.92 2.05 -1.50
C GLU A 44 6.43 2.18 -1.77
N GLN A 45 7.13 3.04 -1.02
CA GLN A 45 8.59 3.20 -1.12
C GLN A 45 9.37 1.92 -0.79
N ALA A 46 8.81 1.06 0.06
CA ALA A 46 9.38 -0.23 0.43
C ALA A 46 8.99 -1.37 -0.52
N GLY A 47 8.26 -1.10 -1.60
CA GLY A 47 7.93 -2.08 -2.64
C GLY A 47 6.55 -2.72 -2.52
N ALA A 48 5.65 -2.18 -1.69
CA ALA A 48 4.24 -2.58 -1.74
C ALA A 48 3.64 -2.23 -3.10
N VAL A 49 2.99 -3.20 -3.75
CA VAL A 49 2.41 -3.01 -5.08
C VAL A 49 0.98 -2.47 -5.04
N ALA A 50 0.33 -2.56 -3.87
CA ALA A 50 -0.97 -1.97 -3.59
C ALA A 50 -1.17 -1.76 -2.08
N LEU A 51 -2.21 -1.00 -1.73
CA LEU A 51 -2.66 -0.75 -0.36
C LEU A 51 -4.08 -1.27 -0.16
N ALA A 52 -4.37 -1.72 1.05
CA ALA A 52 -5.73 -2.10 1.47
C ALA A 52 -6.19 -1.18 2.60
N TYR A 53 -7.46 -0.80 2.56
CA TYR A 53 -8.15 -0.06 3.61
C TYR A 53 -9.28 -0.91 4.18
#